data_AF-A0A9D2J4H6-F1
#
_entry.id   AF-A0A9D2J4H6-F1
#
_cell.length_a   1.000
_cell.length_b   1.000
_cell.length_c   1.000
_cell.angle_alpha   90.00
_cell.angle_beta   90.00
_cell.angle_gamma   90.00
#
_symmetry.space_group_name_H-M   'P 1'
#
loop_
_entity.id
_entity.type
_entity.pdbx_description
1 polymer ?
#
loop_
_entity_poly.entity_id
_entity_poly.type
_entity_poly.pdbx_seq_one_letter_code
_entity_poly.pdbx_strand_id
1 'polypeptide(L)'
;MLSVVLGATGALLAGLAVWFRVGTSGPARWWLRSEPGTARKVTESVALLLTPYFAQFALVLAIATLPVFHEVFAAAAVLAEFLLGAIYVSPLRYRRMLPLWLYPAWLRPDREQEQDELRRQRDL
;
A
#
# COMPACT_ATOMS: atom_id res chain seq x y z
N MET A 1 24.23 9.52 -7.72
CA MET A 1 23.44 10.35 -6.78
C MET A 1 21.96 9.98 -6.81
N LEU A 2 21.34 9.83 -7.99
CA LEU A 2 19.93 9.44 -8.13
C LEU A 2 19.56 8.14 -7.36
N SER A 3 20.37 7.09 -7.48
CA SER A 3 20.16 5.82 -6.79
C SER A 3 20.10 5.96 -5.26
N VAL A 4 20.93 6.82 -4.67
CA VAL A 4 20.96 7.08 -3.23
C VAL A 4 19.69 7.82 -2.79
N VAL A 5 19.25 8.82 -3.56
CA VAL A 5 18.01 9.56 -3.27
C VAL A 5 16.81 8.63 -3.35
N LEU A 6 16.68 7.86 -4.43
CA LEU A 6 15.61 6.89 -4.61
C LEU A 6 15.61 5.81 -3.52
N GLY A 7 16.80 5.30 -3.17
CA GLY A 7 16.96 4.30 -2.12
C GLY A 7 16.54 4.84 -0.75
N ALA A 8 16.94 6.08 -0.42
CA ALA A 8 16.54 6.73 0.82
C ALA A 8 15.04 6.99 0.88
N THR A 9 14.44 7.50 -0.21
CA THR A 9 12.99 7.70 -0.31
C THR A 9 12.23 6.37 -0.17
N GLY A 10 12.68 5.32 -0.86
CA GLY A 10 12.09 3.98 -0.78
C GLY A 10 12.18 3.39 0.64
N ALA A 11 13.32 3.55 1.31
CA ALA A 11 13.50 3.11 2.69
C ALA A 11 12.59 3.87 3.67
N LEU A 12 12.43 5.19 3.50
CA LEU A 12 11.51 6.00 4.31
C LEU A 12 10.05 5.56 4.12
N LEU A 13 9.63 5.36 2.87
CA LEU A 13 8.27 4.87 2.56
C LEU A 13 8.05 3.44 3.06
N ALA A 14 9.05 2.57 2.99
CA ALA A 14 8.97 1.22 3.56
C ALA A 14 8.83 1.28 5.08
N GLY A 15 9.58 2.16 5.75
CA GLY A 15 9.44 2.43 7.18
C GLY A 15 8.04 2.91 7.54
N LEU A 16 7.47 3.83 6.75
CA LEU A 16 6.09 4.30 6.89
C LEU A 16 5.08 3.14 6.70
N ALA A 17 5.26 2.31 5.67
CA ALA A 17 4.39 1.16 5.43
C ALA A 17 4.42 0.16 6.60
N VAL A 18 5.61 -0.13 7.14
CA VAL A 18 5.76 -0.97 8.34
C VAL A 18 5.10 -0.30 9.55
N TRP A 19 5.27 1.01 9.72
CA TRP A 19 4.68 1.76 10.82
C TRP A 19 3.14 1.70 10.80
N PHE A 20 2.51 1.87 9.63
CA PHE A 20 1.07 1.68 9.46
C PHE A 20 0.64 0.24 9.73
N ARG A 21 1.43 -0.75 9.32
CA ARG A 21 1.10 -2.17 9.48
C ARG A 21 1.25 -2.66 10.92
N VAL A 22 2.26 -2.19 11.63
CA VAL A 22 2.53 -2.53 13.03
C VAL A 22 1.56 -1.80 13.95
N GLY A 23 1.20 -0.55 13.64
CA GLY A 23 0.20 0.20 14.39
C GLY A 23 0.55 0.37 15.86
N THR A 24 1.84 0.46 16.21
CA THR A 24 2.29 0.66 17.59
C THR A 24 2.06 2.09 18.09
N SER A 25 1.80 3.04 17.20
CA SER A 25 1.63 4.45 17.53
C SER A 25 0.15 4.89 17.43
N GLY A 26 -0.30 5.69 18.40
CA GLY A 26 -1.63 6.32 18.38
C GLY A 26 -1.91 7.12 17.09
N PRO A 27 -0.95 7.89 16.54
CA PRO A 27 -1.13 8.62 15.28
C PRO A 27 -1.36 7.71 14.06
N ALA A 28 -0.65 6.59 13.94
CA ALA A 28 -0.85 5.64 12.84
C ALA A 28 -2.26 5.03 12.89
N ARG A 29 -2.73 4.70 14.10
CA ARG A 29 -4.11 4.22 14.30
C ARG A 29 -5.14 5.30 14.03
N TRP A 30 -4.90 6.53 14.48
CA TRP A 30 -5.81 7.65 14.26
C TRP A 30 -6.00 7.96 12.78
N TRP A 31 -4.91 7.94 11.99
CA TRP A 31 -4.97 8.20 10.55
C TRP A 31 -5.78 7.15 9.77
N LEU A 32 -5.74 5.89 10.22
CA LEU A 32 -6.49 4.76 9.64
C LEU A 32 -7.92 4.61 10.21
N ARG A 33 -8.22 5.20 11.37
CA ARG A 33 -9.55 5.25 12.00
C ARG A 33 -10.43 6.39 11.46
N SER A 34 -10.31 6.72 10.18
CA SER A 34 -11.19 7.73 9.57
C SER A 34 -12.66 7.29 9.63
N GLU A 35 -13.55 8.27 9.82
CA GLU A 35 -15.01 8.07 9.86
C GLU A 35 -15.54 7.32 8.61
N PRO A 36 -16.61 6.52 8.76
CA PRO A 36 -17.17 5.74 7.65
C PRO A 36 -17.54 6.63 6.45
N GLY A 37 -16.98 6.33 5.28
CA GLY A 37 -17.22 7.11 4.07
C GLY A 37 -16.11 7.00 3.02
N THR A 38 -16.12 7.89 2.04
CA THR A 38 -15.11 7.93 0.97
C THR A 38 -13.72 8.27 1.49
N ALA A 39 -13.63 9.12 2.52
CA ALA A 39 -12.37 9.51 3.15
C ALA A 39 -11.59 8.30 3.69
N ARG A 40 -12.29 7.38 4.39
CA ARG A 40 -11.72 6.12 4.89
C ARG A 40 -11.14 5.24 3.79
N LYS A 41 -11.86 5.11 2.67
CA LYS A 41 -11.38 4.30 1.54
C LYS A 41 -10.08 4.86 0.99
N VAL A 42 -10.00 6.19 0.86
CA VAL A 42 -8.79 6.85 0.37
C VAL A 42 -7.64 6.67 1.37
N THR A 43 -7.83 6.92 2.66
CA THR A 43 -6.76 6.77 3.65
C THR A 43 -6.26 5.33 3.77
N GLU A 44 -7.16 4.33 3.79
CA GLU A 44 -6.76 2.92 3.81
C GLU A 44 -6.01 2.51 2.55
N SER A 45 -6.49 2.95 1.38
CA SER A 45 -5.83 2.68 0.10
C SER A 45 -4.45 3.34 0.04
N VAL A 46 -4.32 4.55 0.56
CA VAL A 46 -3.04 5.27 0.60
C VAL A 46 -2.07 4.57 1.56
N ALA A 47 -2.51 4.26 2.78
CA ALA A 47 -1.66 3.66 3.80
C ALA A 47 -1.24 2.22 3.46
N LEU A 48 -2.18 1.39 2.99
CA LEU A 48 -1.99 -0.06 2.88
C LEU A 48 -1.65 -0.55 1.48
N LEU A 49 -1.88 0.25 0.43
CA LEU A 49 -1.54 -0.09 -0.96
C LEU A 49 -0.53 0.87 -1.57
N LEU A 50 -0.84 2.18 -1.61
CA LEU A 50 0.01 3.13 -2.33
C LEU A 50 1.36 3.31 -1.64
N THR A 51 1.39 3.47 -0.31
CA THR A 51 2.65 3.62 0.44
C THR A 51 3.62 2.45 0.20
N PRO A 52 3.24 1.17 0.42
CA PRO A 52 4.14 0.05 0.16
C PRO A 52 4.47 -0.12 -1.33
N TYR A 53 3.54 0.20 -2.24
CA TYR A 53 3.81 0.19 -3.68
C TYR A 53 4.89 1.22 -4.06
N PHE A 54 4.74 2.48 -3.64
CA PHE A 54 5.73 3.52 -3.92
C PHE A 54 7.06 3.26 -3.22
N ALA A 55 7.05 2.63 -2.04
CA ALA A 55 8.26 2.17 -1.39
C ALA A 55 9.01 1.15 -2.26
N GLN A 56 8.30 0.11 -2.73
CA GLN A 56 8.84 -0.90 -3.62
C GLN A 56 9.36 -0.26 -4.91
N PHE A 57 8.55 0.57 -5.57
CA PHE A 57 8.93 1.23 -6.82
C PHE A 57 10.22 2.03 -6.69
N ALA A 58 10.32 2.86 -5.64
CA ALA A 58 11.49 3.68 -5.40
C ALA A 58 12.74 2.82 -5.14
N LEU A 59 12.61 1.72 -4.40
CA LEU A 59 13.71 0.77 -4.16
C LEU A 59 14.14 0.04 -5.44
N VAL A 60 13.19 -0.44 -6.24
CA VAL A 60 13.45 -1.11 -7.53
C VAL A 60 14.15 -0.14 -8.48
N LEU A 61 13.69 1.11 -8.56
CA LEU A 61 14.31 2.14 -9.39
C LEU A 61 15.71 2.53 -8.87
N ALA A 62 15.90 2.55 -7.55
CA ALA A 62 17.22 2.76 -6.94
C ALA A 62 18.21 1.67 -7.36
N ILE A 63 17.77 0.41 -7.38
CA ILE A 63 18.59 -0.73 -7.82
C ILE A 63 18.85 -0.65 -9.33
N ALA A 64 17.81 -0.39 -10.13
CA ALA A 64 17.90 -0.29 -11.59
C ALA A 64 18.83 0.84 -12.07
N THR A 65 19.04 1.88 -11.25
CA THR A 65 19.94 3.01 -11.55
C THR A 65 21.38 2.78 -11.09
N LEU A 66 21.71 1.63 -10.49
CA LEU A 66 23.10 1.29 -10.17
C LEU A 66 23.88 0.94 -11.45
N PRO A 67 25.15 1.37 -11.55
CA PRO A 67 25.96 1.21 -12.76
C PRO A 67 26.27 -0.25 -13.12
N VAL A 68 26.03 -1.19 -12.20
CA VAL A 68 26.22 -2.64 -12.39
C VAL A 68 25.11 -3.24 -13.25
N PHE A 69 23.91 -2.63 -13.27
CA PHE A 69 22.78 -3.14 -14.03
C PHE A 69 22.75 -2.53 -15.44
N HIS A 70 22.61 -3.39 -16.44
CA HIS A 70 22.56 -3.00 -17.85
C HIS A 70 21.17 -2.45 -18.20
N GLU A 71 21.07 -1.66 -19.29
CA GLU A 71 19.82 -0.98 -19.70
C GLU A 71 18.61 -1.91 -19.82
N VAL A 72 18.83 -3.17 -20.21
CA VAL A 72 17.77 -4.20 -20.33
C VAL A 72 17.13 -4.52 -18.97
N PHE A 73 17.91 -4.55 -17.90
CA PHE A 73 17.40 -4.82 -16.55
C PHE A 73 16.56 -3.64 -16.04
N ALA A 74 17.00 -2.41 -16.29
CA ALA A 74 16.26 -1.21 -15.94
C ALA A 74 14.91 -1.14 -16.67
N ALA A 75 14.90 -1.42 -17.98
CA ALA A 75 13.66 -1.45 -18.77
C ALA A 75 12.69 -2.55 -18.29
N ALA A 76 13.20 -3.75 -17.99
CA ALA A 76 12.39 -4.85 -17.47
C ALA A 76 11.81 -4.52 -16.08
N ALA A 77 12.60 -3.90 -15.20
CA ALA A 77 12.16 -3.49 -13.87
C ALA A 77 11.04 -2.43 -13.94
N VAL A 78 11.18 -1.43 -14.82
CA VAL A 78 10.14 -0.42 -15.05
C VAL A 78 8.87 -1.04 -15.64
N LEU A 79 9.00 -1.96 -16.61
CA LEU A 79 7.85 -2.64 -17.21
C LEU A 79 7.12 -3.52 -16.19
N ALA A 80 7.86 -4.28 -15.38
CA ALA A 80 7.31 -5.10 -14.31
C ALA A 80 6.56 -4.24 -13.29
N GLU A 81 7.12 -3.08 -12.90
CA GLU A 81 6.41 -2.20 -11.98
C GLU A 81 5.15 -1.60 -12.63
N PHE A 82 5.20 -1.22 -13.91
CA PHE A 82 4.03 -0.70 -14.60
C PHE A 82 2.87 -1.72 -14.61
N LEU A 83 3.19 -2.99 -14.82
CA LEU A 83 2.23 -4.10 -14.74
C LEU A 83 1.71 -4.29 -13.31
N LEU A 84 2.59 -4.28 -12.30
CA LEU A 84 2.18 -4.37 -10.90
C LEU A 84 1.27 -3.20 -10.51
N GLY A 85 1.60 -1.97 -10.90
CA GLY A 85 0.79 -0.79 -10.65
C GLY A 85 -0.61 -0.91 -11.26
N ALA A 86 -0.70 -1.38 -12.51
CA ALA A 86 -1.99 -1.64 -13.15
C ALA A 86 -2.84 -2.67 -12.38
N ILE A 87 -2.20 -3.72 -11.85
CA ILE A 87 -2.87 -4.75 -11.04
C ILE A 87 -3.31 -4.20 -9.68
N TYR A 88 -2.49 -3.38 -9.01
CA TYR A 88 -2.81 -2.82 -7.69
C TYR A 88 -3.87 -1.71 -7.74
N VAL A 89 -3.98 -0.98 -8.84
CA VAL A 89 -5.00 0.07 -9.03
C VAL A 89 -6.38 -0.51 -9.39
N SER A 90 -6.43 -1.67 -10.04
CA SER A 90 -7.68 -2.35 -10.41
C SER A 90 -8.63 -2.63 -9.22
N PRO A 91 -8.18 -3.23 -8.08
CA PRO A 91 -9.05 -3.48 -6.93
C PRO A 91 -9.50 -2.19 -6.21
N LEU A 92 -8.75 -1.08 -6.33
CA LEU A 92 -9.13 0.22 -5.76
C LEU A 92 -10.38 0.81 -6.42
N ARG A 93 -10.62 0.48 -7.69
CA ARG A 93 -11.68 1.11 -8.48
C ARG A 93 -13.06 0.50 -8.23
N TYR A 94 -13.13 -0.76 -7.82
CA TYR A 94 -14.38 -1.52 -7.73
C TYR A 94 -14.75 -2.00 -6.32
N ARG A 95 -13.81 -2.05 -5.37
CA ARG A 95 -14.12 -2.59 -4.04
C ARG A 95 -14.42 -1.49 -3.02
N ARG A 96 -15.55 -1.64 -2.32
CA ARG A 96 -15.91 -0.77 -1.17
C ARG A 96 -14.99 -0.97 0.05
N MET A 97 -14.34 -2.13 0.15
CA MET A 97 -13.43 -2.50 1.23
C MET A 97 -12.24 -3.29 0.68
N LEU A 98 -11.06 -3.08 1.27
CA LEU A 98 -9.88 -3.86 0.91
C LEU A 98 -10.05 -5.33 1.36
N PRO A 99 -9.29 -6.28 0.79
CA PRO A 99 -9.30 -7.65 1.28
C PRO A 99 -8.81 -7.73 2.74
N LEU A 100 -9.43 -8.58 3.56
CA LEU A 100 -9.06 -8.78 4.98
C LEU A 100 -7.59 -9.19 5.19
N TRP A 101 -6.99 -9.85 4.20
CA TRP A 101 -5.57 -10.24 4.23
C TRP A 101 -4.61 -9.04 4.13
N LEU A 102 -5.06 -7.93 3.54
CA LEU A 102 -4.26 -6.72 3.37
C LEU A 102 -4.23 -5.87 4.65
N TYR A 103 -5.29 -5.97 5.46
CA TYR A 103 -5.36 -5.24 6.72
C TYR A 103 -4.37 -5.79 7.76
N PRO A 104 -3.77 -4.90 8.58
CA PRO A 104 -2.92 -5.32 9.68
C PRO A 104 -3.73 -5.99 10.79
N ALA A 105 -3.06 -6.82 11.60
CA ALA A 105 -3.71 -7.65 12.63
C ALA A 105 -4.55 -6.84 13.63
N TRP A 106 -4.15 -5.60 13.92
CA TRP A 106 -4.86 -4.73 14.85
C TRP A 106 -6.12 -4.08 14.25
N LEU A 107 -6.24 -3.98 12.92
CA LEU A 107 -7.38 -3.38 12.20
C LEU A 107 -8.30 -4.45 11.60
N ARG A 108 -7.79 -5.67 11.41
CA ARG A 108 -8.53 -6.81 10.86
C ARG A 108 -9.84 -7.12 11.63
N PRO A 109 -9.87 -7.23 12.97
CA PRO A 109 -11.12 -7.59 13.68
C PRO A 109 -12.23 -6.55 13.48
N ASP A 110 -11.89 -5.26 13.56
CA ASP A 110 -12.84 -4.16 13.32
C ASP A 110 -13.46 -4.25 11.90
N ARG A 111 -12.64 -4.59 10.89
CA ARG A 111 -13.06 -4.70 9.49
C ARG A 111 -13.81 -5.98 9.17
N GLU A 112 -13.51 -7.06 9.89
CA GLU A 112 -14.24 -8.31 9.80
C GLU A 112 -15.67 -8.14 10.32
N GLN A 113 -15.83 -7.47 11.46
CA GLN A 113 -17.14 -7.15 12.03
C GLN A 113 -17.97 -6.28 11.07
N GLU A 114 -17.39 -5.23 10.47
CA GLU A 114 -18.09 -4.41 9.47
C GLU A 114 -18.49 -5.21 8.22
N GLN A 115 -17.64 -6.14 7.76
CA GLN A 115 -18.00 -6.99 6.62
C GLN A 115 -19.15 -7.93 6.95
N ASP A 116 -19.17 -8.49 8.16
CA ASP A 116 -20.25 -9.36 8.60
C ASP A 116 -21.57 -8.59 8.79
N GLU A 117 -21.52 -7.36 9.30
CA GLU A 117 -22.68 -6.47 9.37
C GLU A 117 -23.23 -6.15 7.98
N LEU A 118 -22.36 -5.83 7.00
CA LEU A 118 -22.78 -5.60 5.61
C LEU A 118 -23.35 -6.84 4.94
N ARG A 119 -22.85 -8.04 5.26
CA ARG A 119 -23.41 -9.30 4.77
C ARG A 119 -24.81 -9.52 5.32
N ARG A 120 -24.99 -9.35 6.64
CA ARG A 120 -26.31 -9.44 7.30
C ARG A 120 -27.33 -8.46 6.71
N GLN A 121 -26.91 -7.23 6.39
CA GLN A 121 -27.78 -6.23 5.76
C GLN A 121 -28.13 -6.55 4.30
N ARG A 122 -27.34 -7.39 3.61
CA ARG A 122 -27.62 -7.79 2.22
C ARG A 122 -28.56 -9.00 2.13
N ASP A 123 -28.60 -9.80 3.18
CA ASP A 123 -29.42 -11.01 3.27
C ASP A 123 -30.82 -10.75 3.89
N LEU A 124 -31.10 -9.50 4.29
CA LEU A 124 -32.41 -8.96 4.70
C LEU A 124 -33.05 -8.19 3.55
#